data_AF-A0A0M7ADZ3-F1
#
_entry.id   AF-A0A0M7ADZ3-F1
#
_cell.length_a   1.000
_cell.length_b   1.000
_cell.length_c   1.000
_cell.angle_alpha   90.00
_cell.angle_beta   90.00
_cell.angle_gamma   90.00
#
_symmetry.space_group_name_H-M   'P 1'
#
loop_
_entity.id
_entity.type
_entity.pdbx_description
1 polymer ?
#
loop_
_entity_poly.entity_id
_entity_poly.type
_entity_poly.pdbx_seq_one_letter_code
_entity_poly.pdbx_strand_id
1 'polypeptide(L)'
;MLSTALTLVRLLKAILRSWNRPHFRSGFLLAGLILFSGTVFYKTVEGWSWVDALYFSAMTLATVGVSDLAPQSVAGRLFTVLYLFVGVGVFVALFAQFARALLQIEQEVDLAEDPKTDGNAG
;
A
#
# COMPACT_ATOMS: atom_id res chain seq x y z
N MET A 1 14.36 -11.03 -26.78
CA MET A 1 13.47 -9.86 -26.69
C MET A 1 11.99 -10.25 -26.55
N LEU A 2 11.46 -11.17 -27.37
CA LEU A 2 10.07 -11.63 -27.27
C LEU A 2 9.74 -12.35 -25.94
N SER A 3 10.65 -13.21 -25.45
CA SER A 3 10.51 -13.91 -24.16
C SER A 3 10.37 -12.94 -22.98
N THR A 4 11.22 -11.91 -22.93
CA THR A 4 11.22 -10.87 -21.89
C THR A 4 9.91 -10.08 -21.87
N ALA A 5 9.36 -9.77 -23.04
CA ALA A 5 8.07 -9.09 -23.16
C ALA A 5 6.90 -9.97 -22.66
N LEU A 6 6.94 -11.27 -22.95
CA LEU A 6 5.92 -12.23 -22.51
C LEU A 6 5.93 -12.44 -20.99
N THR A 7 7.11 -12.53 -20.36
CA THR A 7 7.21 -12.56 -18.90
C THR A 7 6.77 -11.25 -18.27
N LEU A 8 7.08 -10.10 -18.89
CA LEU A 8 6.61 -8.79 -18.44
C LEU A 8 5.07 -8.71 -18.45
N VAL A 9 4.42 -9.15 -19.52
CA VAL A 9 2.94 -9.17 -19.62
C VAL A 9 2.33 -10.16 -18.63
N ARG A 10 2.97 -11.32 -18.39
CA ARG A 10 2.54 -12.27 -17.36
C ARG A 10 2.65 -11.69 -15.96
N LEU A 11 3.74 -10.99 -15.65
CA LEU A 11 3.92 -10.28 -14.38
C LEU A 11 2.88 -9.17 -14.21
N LEU A 12 2.64 -8.36 -15.24
CA LEU A 12 1.62 -7.31 -15.20
C LEU A 12 0.23 -7.90 -14.98
N LYS A 13 -0.14 -8.97 -15.70
CA LYS A 13 -1.41 -9.68 -15.45
C LYS A 13 -1.46 -10.31 -14.06
N ALA A 14 -0.35 -10.83 -13.54
CA ALA A 14 -0.29 -11.38 -12.19
C ALA A 14 -0.49 -10.31 -11.12
N ILE A 15 0.15 -9.14 -11.27
CA ILE A 15 -0.03 -7.96 -10.42
C ILE A 15 -1.49 -7.46 -10.49
N LEU A 16 -2.04 -7.32 -11.70
CA LEU A 16 -3.43 -6.90 -11.93
C LEU A 16 -4.44 -7.92 -11.39
N ARG A 17 -4.15 -9.21 -11.44
CA ARG A 17 -5.01 -10.28 -10.89
C ARG A 17 -4.90 -10.39 -9.38
N SER A 18 -3.73 -10.09 -8.81
CA SER A 18 -3.50 -9.99 -7.36
C SER A 18 -4.38 -8.90 -6.72
N TRP A 19 -4.64 -7.82 -7.46
CA TRP A 19 -5.58 -6.78 -7.04
C TRP A 19 -7.00 -7.28 -6.79
N ASN A 20 -7.39 -8.48 -7.25
CA ASN A 20 -8.71 -9.03 -7.00
C ASN A 20 -8.82 -9.86 -5.71
N ARG A 21 -7.76 -9.93 -4.88
CA ARG A 21 -7.84 -10.53 -3.55
C ARG A 21 -8.56 -9.58 -2.58
N PRO A 22 -9.58 -10.04 -1.83
CA PRO A 22 -10.46 -9.17 -1.04
C PRO A 22 -9.71 -8.35 0.03
N HIS A 23 -8.73 -8.95 0.71
CA HIS A 23 -7.90 -8.25 1.72
C HIS A 23 -6.99 -7.18 1.12
N PHE A 24 -6.46 -7.41 -0.08
CA PHE A 24 -5.63 -6.44 -0.78
C PHE A 24 -6.47 -5.27 -1.30
N ARG A 25 -7.67 -5.58 -1.83
CA ARG A 25 -8.64 -4.57 -2.27
C ARG A 25 -9.10 -3.65 -1.15
N SER A 26 -9.42 -4.18 0.04
CA SER A 26 -9.86 -3.35 1.16
C SER A 26 -8.77 -2.38 1.62
N GLY A 27 -7.50 -2.81 1.68
CA GLY A 27 -6.39 -1.93 2.07
C GLY A 27 -6.18 -0.78 1.09
N PHE A 28 -6.15 -1.09 -0.20
CA PHE A 28 -6.02 -0.07 -1.25
C PHE A 28 -7.22 0.88 -1.32
N LEU A 29 -8.44 0.38 -1.12
CA LEU A 29 -9.65 1.21 -1.09
C LEU A 29 -9.64 2.17 0.10
N LEU A 30 -9.27 1.69 1.30
CA LEU A 30 -9.15 2.54 2.48
C LEU A 30 -8.08 3.61 2.28
N ALA A 31 -6.90 3.24 1.77
CA ALA A 31 -5.85 4.19 1.46
C ALA A 31 -6.32 5.24 0.43
N GLY A 32 -7.04 4.82 -0.60
CA GLY A 32 -7.64 5.72 -1.61
C GLY A 32 -8.69 6.67 -1.03
N LEU A 33 -9.55 6.19 -0.13
CA LEU A 33 -10.54 7.03 0.56
C LEU A 33 -9.90 8.04 1.49
N ILE A 34 -8.86 7.62 2.25
CA ILE A 34 -8.10 8.50 3.12
C ILE A 34 -7.40 9.58 2.28
N LEU A 35 -6.76 9.19 1.18
CA LEU A 35 -6.11 10.11 0.26
C LEU A 35 -7.09 11.13 -0.33
N PHE A 36 -8.26 10.67 -0.76
CA PHE A 36 -9.32 11.53 -1.29
C PHE A 36 -9.82 12.50 -0.20
N SER A 37 -10.02 12.02 1.02
CA SER A 37 -10.45 12.85 2.15
C SER A 37 -9.42 13.95 2.48
N GLY A 38 -8.13 13.62 2.50
CA GLY A 38 -7.06 14.59 2.71
C GLY A 38 -7.03 15.63 1.59
N THR A 39 -7.14 15.20 0.34
CA THR A 39 -7.15 16.08 -0.84
C THR A 39 -8.28 17.10 -0.77
N VAL A 40 -9.51 16.65 -0.47
CA VAL A 40 -10.67 17.54 -0.33
C VAL A 40 -10.49 18.49 0.86
N PHE A 41 -9.95 18.00 1.98
CA PHE A 41 -9.71 18.82 3.16
C PHE A 41 -8.70 19.93 2.88
N TYR A 42 -7.49 19.63 2.37
CA TYR A 42 -6.50 20.66 2.08
C TYR A 42 -6.96 21.62 0.98
N LYS A 43 -7.71 21.12 -0.01
CA LYS A 43 -8.32 21.99 -1.03
C LYS A 43 -9.26 23.04 -0.42
N THR A 44 -10.08 22.62 0.54
CA THR A 44 -11.13 23.49 1.13
C THR A 44 -10.58 24.39 2.23
N VAL A 45 -9.68 23.89 3.07
CA VAL A 45 -9.17 24.60 4.26
C VAL A 45 -7.95 25.45 3.94
N GLU A 46 -7.01 24.95 3.14
CA GLU A 46 -5.79 25.69 2.76
C GLU A 46 -5.92 26.39 1.41
N GLY A 47 -7.01 26.14 0.67
CA GLY A 47 -7.29 26.82 -0.60
C GLY A 47 -6.41 26.40 -1.77
N TRP A 48 -5.54 25.40 -1.60
CA TRP A 48 -4.58 24.92 -2.60
C TRP A 48 -5.24 24.45 -3.90
N SER A 49 -4.47 24.27 -4.98
CA SER A 49 -5.03 23.62 -6.18
C SER A 49 -5.36 22.14 -5.90
N TRP A 50 -6.22 21.52 -6.72
CA TRP A 50 -6.52 20.09 -6.57
C TRP A 50 -5.25 19.22 -6.66
N VAL A 51 -4.31 19.62 -7.51
CA VAL A 51 -3.05 18.91 -7.73
C VAL A 51 -2.14 19.06 -6.50
N ASP A 52 -1.99 20.27 -5.98
CA ASP A 52 -1.14 20.53 -4.81
C ASP A 52 -1.69 19.85 -3.55
N ALA A 53 -3.02 19.88 -3.38
CA ALA A 53 -3.69 19.19 -2.27
C ALA A 53 -3.52 17.66 -2.35
N LEU A 54 -3.64 17.09 -3.55
CA LEU A 54 -3.41 15.66 -3.78
C LEU A 54 -1.95 15.29 -3.54
N TYR A 55 -1.03 16.10 -4.08
CA TYR A 55 0.41 15.93 -3.93
C TYR A 55 0.82 15.94 -2.45
N PHE A 56 0.41 16.97 -1.70
CA PHE A 56 0.69 17.05 -0.26
C PHE A 56 0.08 15.88 0.52
N SER A 57 -1.18 15.51 0.22
CA SER A 57 -1.85 14.39 0.86
C SER A 57 -1.14 13.06 0.61
N ALA A 58 -0.69 12.82 -0.63
CA ALA A 58 0.02 11.61 -1.02
C ALA A 58 1.40 11.54 -0.36
N MET A 59 2.17 12.63 -0.40
CA MET A 59 3.52 12.71 0.19
C MET A 59 3.48 12.53 1.71
N THR A 60 2.45 13.09 2.36
CA THR A 60 2.22 12.93 3.80
C THR A 60 1.81 11.50 4.14
N LEU A 61 0.87 10.91 3.38
CA LEU A 61 0.39 9.54 3.61
C LEU A 61 1.51 8.50 3.38
N ALA A 62 2.35 8.73 2.38
CA ALA A 62 3.52 7.90 2.08
C ALA A 62 4.69 8.14 3.04
N THR A 63 4.56 9.04 4.01
CA THR A 63 5.61 9.42 4.97
C THR A 63 6.88 10.00 4.34
N VAL A 64 6.84 10.38 3.06
CA VAL A 64 7.95 11.06 2.39
C VAL A 64 8.08 12.48 2.90
N GLY A 65 6.92 13.14 3.09
CA GLY A 65 6.86 14.55 3.47
C GLY A 65 7.29 15.48 2.33
N VAL A 66 6.93 16.75 2.46
CA VAL A 66 7.33 17.76 1.49
C VAL A 66 7.55 19.09 2.20
N SER A 67 8.50 19.89 1.71
CA SER A 67 8.92 21.14 2.34
C SER A 67 8.42 22.40 1.63
N ASP A 68 7.86 22.26 0.44
CA ASP A 68 7.36 23.36 -0.39
C ASP A 68 5.94 23.81 0.01
N LEU A 69 5.12 22.89 0.51
CA LEU A 69 3.76 23.11 0.96
C LEU A 69 3.65 22.77 2.44
N ALA A 70 3.08 23.68 3.22
CA ALA A 70 2.81 23.46 4.63
C ALA A 70 1.50 24.17 5.03
N PRO A 71 0.62 23.51 5.81
CA PRO A 71 -0.64 24.10 6.24
C PRO A 71 -0.41 25.34 7.12
N GLN A 72 -1.02 26.45 6.71
CA GLN A 72 -0.90 27.72 7.41
C GLN A 72 -2.01 27.90 8.45
N SER A 73 -3.16 27.28 8.24
CA SER A 73 -4.28 27.37 9.16
C SER A 73 -4.07 26.47 10.39
N VAL A 74 -4.64 26.89 11.53
CA VAL A 74 -4.63 26.08 12.77
C VAL A 74 -5.34 24.74 12.56
N ALA A 75 -6.48 24.77 11.84
CA ALA A 75 -7.24 23.57 11.50
C ALA A 75 -6.44 22.63 10.59
N GLY A 76 -5.73 23.19 9.59
CA GLY A 76 -4.85 22.46 8.69
C GLY A 76 -3.75 21.72 9.44
N ARG A 77 -3.04 22.42 10.33
CA ARG A 77 -1.97 21.82 11.15
C ARG A 77 -2.49 20.69 12.03
N LEU A 78 -3.62 20.89 12.72
CA LEU A 78 -4.21 19.87 13.58
C LEU A 78 -4.66 18.65 12.76
N PHE A 79 -5.29 18.88 11.61
CA PHE A 79 -5.66 17.79 10.70
C PHE A 79 -4.43 17.03 10.21
N THR A 80 -3.36 17.71 9.81
CA THR A 80 -2.13 17.06 9.36
C THR A 80 -1.53 16.16 10.43
N VAL A 81 -1.53 16.59 11.70
CA VAL A 81 -1.08 15.74 12.82
C VAL A 81 -1.91 14.45 12.91
N LEU A 82 -3.24 14.55 12.87
CA LEU A 82 -4.12 13.38 12.88
C LEU A 82 -3.93 12.51 11.63
N TYR A 83 -3.79 13.14 10.48
CA TYR A 83 -3.60 12.49 9.18
C TYR A 83 -2.28 11.70 9.13
N LEU A 84 -1.22 12.19 9.79
CA LEU A 84 0.04 11.46 9.94
C LEU A 84 -0.14 10.16 10.73
N PHE A 85 -0.85 10.17 11.86
CA PHE A 85 -1.13 8.95 12.63
C PHE A 85 -1.90 7.92 11.81
N VAL A 86 -2.89 8.37 11.04
CA VAL A 86 -3.64 7.52 10.11
C VAL A 86 -2.71 6.95 9.04
N GLY A 87 -1.85 7.78 8.45
CA GLY A 87 -0.89 7.36 7.42
C GLY A 87 0.06 6.29 7.90
N VAL A 88 0.64 6.43 9.09
CA VAL A 88 1.47 5.40 9.70
C VAL A 88 0.69 4.09 9.88
N GLY A 89 -0.56 4.16 10.36
CA GLY A 89 -1.42 2.97 10.50
C GLY A 89 -1.67 2.26 9.17
N VAL A 90 -1.95 3.01 8.11
CA VAL A 90 -2.12 2.46 6.75
C VAL A 90 -0.82 1.83 6.26
N PHE A 91 0.32 2.49 6.46
CA PHE A 91 1.63 1.97 6.04
C PHE A 91 1.96 0.65 6.74
N VAL A 92 1.76 0.57 8.05
CA VAL A 92 1.95 -0.65 8.84
C VAL A 92 1.01 -1.77 8.38
N ALA A 93 -0.26 -1.46 8.13
CA ALA A 93 -1.23 -2.45 7.66
C ALA A 93 -0.85 -3.03 6.28
N LEU A 94 -0.44 -2.17 5.34
CA LEU A 94 0.02 -2.60 4.02
C LEU A 94 1.30 -3.44 4.12
N PHE A 95 2.26 -3.02 4.95
CA PHE A 95 3.49 -3.77 5.19
C PHE A 95 3.21 -5.14 5.81
N ALA A 96 2.30 -5.23 6.77
CA ALA A 96 1.90 -6.51 7.38
C ALA A 96 1.26 -7.47 6.37
N GLN A 97 0.45 -6.96 5.43
CA GLN A 97 -0.11 -7.76 4.34
C GLN A 97 0.99 -8.27 3.40
N PHE A 98 1.95 -7.42 3.07
CA PHE A 98 3.10 -7.82 2.26
C PHE A 98 3.95 -8.89 2.94
N ALA A 99 4.25 -8.71 4.24
CA ALA A 99 4.99 -9.69 5.03
C ALA A 99 4.26 -11.05 5.07
N ARG A 100 2.93 -11.05 5.26
CA ARG A 100 2.12 -12.28 5.21
C ARG A 100 2.17 -12.95 3.83
N ALA A 101 2.14 -12.18 2.76
CA ALA A 101 2.26 -12.71 1.41
C ALA A 101 3.62 -13.37 1.16
N LEU A 102 4.71 -12.81 1.69
CA LEU A 102 6.04 -13.41 1.62
C LEU A 102 6.15 -14.71 2.44
N LEU A 103 5.67 -14.68 3.69
CA LEU A 103 5.68 -15.87 4.56
C LEU A 103 4.86 -17.03 3.97
N GLN A 104 3.76 -16.73 3.27
CA GLN A 104 2.98 -17.75 2.58
C GLN A 104 3.76 -18.42 1.43
N ILE A 105 4.61 -17.66 0.72
CA ILE A 105 5.47 -18.23 -0.32
C ILE A 105 6.51 -19.15 0.31
N GLU A 106 7.12 -18.76 1.43
CA GLU A 106 8.10 -19.59 2.15
C GLU A 106 7.46 -20.90 2.63
N GLN A 107 6.27 -20.83 3.23
CA GLN A 107 5.53 -22.01 3.68
C GLN A 107 5.08 -22.93 2.53
N GLU A 108 4.92 -22.41 1.32
CA GLU A 108 4.60 -23.19 0.12
C GLU A 108 5.86 -23.82 -0.53
N VAL A 109 7.06 -23.40 -0.13
CA VAL A 109 8.34 -24.00 -0.57
C VAL A 109 8.83 -25.07 0.41
N ASP A 110 8.62 -24.88 1.73
CA ASP A 110 9.18 -25.72 2.81
C ASP A 110 8.56 -27.13 2.91
N LEU A 111 7.25 -27.25 2.73
CA LEU A 111 6.52 -28.54 2.70
C LEU A 111 6.85 -29.48 1.51
N ALA A 112 7.72 -29.07 0.57
CA ALA A 112 8.21 -29.94 -0.50
C ALA A 112 9.54 -30.65 -0.17
N GLU A 113 10.15 -30.37 0.99
CA GLU A 113 11.45 -30.93 1.40
C GLU A 113 11.36 -32.02 2.49
N ASP A 114 10.16 -32.49 2.87
CA ASP A 114 10.02 -33.73 3.66
C ASP A 114 9.40 -34.86 2.80
N PRO A 115 10.22 -35.64 2.07
CA PRO A 115 9.80 -36.96 1.65
C PRO A 115 9.74 -37.81 2.93
N LYS A 116 8.58 -37.80 3.58
CA LYS A 116 8.30 -38.79 4.61
C LYS A 116 8.63 -40.15 4.02
N THR A 117 9.57 -40.75 4.73
CA THR A 117 10.11 -42.08 4.57
C THR A 117 8.95 -43.07 4.60
N ASP A 118 8.40 -43.38 3.43
CA ASP A 118 7.62 -44.58 3.19
C ASP A 118 8.58 -45.76 3.38
N GLY A 119 8.58 -46.35 4.57
CA GLY A 119 9.61 -47.30 4.93
C GLY A 119 9.27 -48.13 6.16
N ASN A 120 8.06 -48.70 6.17
CA ASN A 120 7.88 -49.99 6.82
C ASN A 120 8.84 -51.01 6.18
N ALA A 121 9.96 -51.29 6.86
CA ALA A 121 10.79 -52.47 6.69
C ALA A 121 11.66 -52.55 7.96
N GLY A 122 11.54 -53.52 8.85
CA GLY A 122 10.70 -54.71 8.98
C GLY A 122 11.05 -55.32 10.35
#